data_AF-A0A0F9AK01-F1
#
_entry.id   AF-A0A0F9AK01-F1
#
_cell.length_a   1.000
_cell.length_b   1.000
_cell.length_c   1.000
_cell.angle_alpha   90.00
_cell.angle_beta   90.00
_cell.angle_gamma   90.00
#
_symmetry.space_group_name_H-M   'P 1'
#
loop_
_entity.id
_entity.type
_entity.pdbx_description
1 polymer ?
#
loop_
_entity_poly.entity_id
_entity_poly.type
_entity_poly.pdbx_seq_one_letter_code
_entity_poly.pdbx_strand_id
1 'polypeptide(L)'
;MYLKKNKKTEFILIISLIQILLIISLIPSFSYTINQNTFSDNGSVSTNYKPSSNYLLKLLKGFLSIKQIGFVSAQEDLNLNCCLETNNGAICQDIASEFSSSEDPNGCENPLPTGCSETALCVTGTCVFDEGLSCSANSPKGECENNNGVWESKSVAEIPECQKGACVIGRNIQLTTEKQCKLLSESSGIEMDFRAGLSEFEFSDIFESLSKGACLLDEGNCRFTTLNEC
;
A
#
# COMPACT_ATOMS: atom_id res chain seq x y z
N MET A 1 -26.63 -9.32 -60.77
CA MET A 1 -27.51 -8.80 -59.71
C MET A 1 -26.66 -7.89 -58.82
N TYR A 2 -26.65 -6.58 -59.10
CA TYR A 2 -25.85 -5.61 -58.33
C TYR A 2 -26.62 -5.21 -57.07
N LEU A 3 -26.15 -5.65 -55.90
CA LEU A 3 -26.72 -5.25 -54.62
C LEU A 3 -26.42 -3.76 -54.40
N LYS A 4 -27.47 -2.94 -54.40
CA LYS A 4 -27.45 -1.52 -54.12
C LYS A 4 -26.98 -1.31 -52.67
N LYS A 5 -25.67 -1.10 -52.49
CA LYS A 5 -25.04 -0.90 -51.19
C LYS A 5 -25.65 0.33 -50.52
N ASN A 6 -26.32 0.14 -49.39
CA ASN A 6 -27.04 1.20 -48.70
C ASN A 6 -26.02 2.06 -47.92
N LYS A 7 -25.80 3.28 -48.40
CA LYS A 7 -24.82 4.24 -47.86
C LYS A 7 -24.96 4.48 -46.34
N LYS A 8 -26.16 4.27 -45.80
CA LYS A 8 -26.42 4.36 -44.36
C LYS A 8 -25.74 3.27 -43.54
N THR A 9 -25.63 2.05 -44.07
CA THR A 9 -25.05 0.91 -43.34
C THR A 9 -23.53 1.00 -43.27
N GLU A 10 -22.88 1.53 -44.32
CA GLU A 10 -21.43 1.83 -44.27
C GLU A 10 -21.11 2.92 -43.26
N PHE A 11 -21.96 3.94 -43.14
CA PHE A 11 -21.75 5.03 -42.18
C PHE A 11 -21.83 4.55 -40.73
N ILE A 12 -22.78 3.66 -40.42
CA ILE A 12 -22.92 3.07 -39.08
C ILE A 12 -21.71 2.19 -38.74
N LEU A 13 -21.22 1.38 -39.68
CA LEU A 13 -20.03 0.56 -39.47
C LEU A 13 -18.77 1.38 -39.21
N ILE A 14 -18.61 2.51 -39.92
CA ILE A 14 -17.48 3.42 -39.70
C ILE A 14 -17.55 4.06 -38.32
N ILE A 15 -18.74 4.46 -37.85
CA ILE A 15 -18.91 5.04 -36.51
C ILE A 15 -18.55 4.01 -35.42
N SER A 16 -19.04 2.77 -35.52
CA SER A 16 -18.68 1.72 -34.56
C SER A 16 -17.18 1.41 -34.54
N LEU A 17 -16.53 1.38 -35.70
CA LEU A 17 -15.07 1.17 -35.78
C LEU A 17 -14.29 2.31 -35.11
N ILE A 18 -14.71 3.56 -35.30
CA ILE A 18 -14.09 4.72 -34.64
C ILE A 18 -14.30 4.67 -33.12
N GLN A 19 -15.48 4.28 -32.65
CA GLN A 19 -15.77 4.14 -31.21
C GLN A 19 -14.89 3.08 -30.54
N ILE A 20 -14.70 1.92 -31.18
CA ILE A 20 -13.82 0.86 -30.67
C ILE A 20 -12.36 1.33 -30.63
N LEU A 21 -11.90 2.01 -31.68
CA LEU A 21 -10.55 2.57 -31.74
C LEU A 21 -10.32 3.59 -30.61
N LEU A 22 -11.31 4.44 -30.33
CA LEU A 22 -11.25 5.42 -29.25
C LEU A 22 -11.11 4.76 -27.87
N ILE A 23 -11.87 3.69 -27.59
CA ILE A 23 -11.78 2.95 -26.32
C ILE A 23 -10.40 2.32 -26.13
N ILE A 24 -9.83 1.71 -27.17
CA ILE A 24 -8.49 1.12 -27.10
C ILE A 24 -7.42 2.21 -26.87
N SER A 25 -7.59 3.38 -27.48
CA SER A 25 -6.66 4.51 -27.34
C SER A 25 -6.82 5.32 -26.04
N LEU A 26 -7.84 5.04 -25.22
CA LEU A 26 -8.10 5.68 -23.92
C LEU A 26 -7.49 4.90 -22.73
N ILE A 27 -6.62 3.93 -23.00
CA ILE A 27 -5.84 3.23 -21.97
C ILE A 27 -4.52 3.95 -21.57
N PRO A 28 -4.20 5.25 -21.86
CA PRO A 28 -3.02 5.84 -21.28
C PRO A 28 -3.31 6.27 -19.83
N SER A 29 -2.68 5.52 -18.91
CA SER A 29 -2.10 5.99 -17.65
C SER A 29 -3.04 6.51 -16.55
N PHE A 30 -3.80 5.61 -15.91
CA PHE A 30 -4.10 5.76 -14.47
C PHE A 30 -2.92 5.21 -13.65
N SER A 31 -1.75 5.85 -13.70
CA SER A 31 -0.67 5.54 -12.75
C SER A 31 0.36 6.66 -12.56
N TYR A 32 -0.04 7.92 -12.74
CA TYR A 32 0.81 9.06 -12.35
C TYR A 32 -0.05 10.19 -11.78
N THR A 33 -0.68 9.93 -10.65
CA THR A 33 -0.97 10.98 -9.65
C THR A 33 -0.06 10.74 -8.46
N ILE A 34 1.25 10.94 -8.70
CA ILE A 34 2.19 11.18 -7.60
C ILE A 34 2.02 12.65 -7.21
N ASN A 35 1.62 12.81 -5.96
CA ASN A 35 1.61 14.02 -5.16
C ASN A 35 2.73 15.01 -5.52
N GLN A 36 2.36 16.16 -6.11
CA GLN A 36 3.20 17.36 -6.09
C GLN A 36 2.40 18.48 -5.43
N ASN A 37 2.48 18.54 -4.11
CA ASN A 37 2.30 19.80 -3.39
C ASN A 37 3.69 20.33 -3.03
N THR A 38 3.86 21.62 -3.27
CA THR A 38 4.95 22.51 -2.85
C THR A 38 6.25 22.49 -3.66
N PHE A 39 6.26 23.21 -4.78
CA PHE A 39 7.33 24.20 -4.99
C PHE A 39 6.79 25.40 -5.78
N SER A 40 6.72 26.53 -5.08
CA SER A 40 6.43 27.83 -5.65
C SER A 40 7.71 28.31 -6.32
N ASP A 41 7.69 28.51 -7.64
CA ASP A 41 8.70 29.36 -8.25
C ASP A 41 8.15 30.11 -9.46
N ASN A 42 8.25 31.43 -9.37
CA ASN A 42 7.89 32.39 -10.39
C ASN A 42 8.91 32.35 -11.52
N GLY A 43 8.67 31.51 -12.52
CA GLY A 43 9.49 31.44 -13.75
C GLY A 43 8.64 31.64 -15.00
N SER A 44 8.61 32.85 -15.54
CA SER A 44 7.99 33.15 -16.84
C SER A 44 8.77 32.49 -17.97
N VAL A 45 8.35 31.30 -18.41
CA VAL A 45 8.86 30.67 -19.62
C VAL A 45 8.03 31.15 -20.81
N SER A 46 8.63 32.06 -21.58
CA SER A 46 8.11 32.55 -22.85
C SER A 46 8.29 31.49 -23.95
N THR A 47 7.25 30.69 -24.22
CA THR A 47 7.20 29.84 -25.42
C THR A 47 6.51 30.57 -26.56
N ASN A 48 7.30 31.10 -27.48
CA ASN A 48 6.86 31.57 -28.78
C ASN A 48 6.47 30.34 -29.63
N TYR A 49 5.22 29.89 -29.52
CA TYR A 49 4.66 28.85 -30.37
C TYR A 49 3.62 29.47 -31.31
N LYS A 50 3.90 29.51 -32.62
CA LYS A 50 2.94 29.90 -33.64
C LYS A 50 1.94 28.76 -33.85
N PRO A 51 0.65 28.91 -33.52
CA PRO A 51 -0.34 27.90 -33.87
C PRO A 51 -0.70 28.00 -35.35
N SER A 52 -0.23 27.04 -36.13
CA SER A 52 -0.81 26.70 -37.42
C SER A 52 -2.06 25.85 -37.19
N SER A 53 -3.11 26.11 -37.97
CA SER A 53 -4.39 25.39 -38.01
C SER A 53 -5.47 25.82 -36.98
N ASN A 54 -6.14 26.93 -37.32
CA ASN A 54 -7.36 27.42 -36.66
C ASN A 54 -8.61 26.54 -36.88
N TYR A 55 -8.50 25.40 -37.56
CA TYR A 55 -9.65 24.55 -37.89
C TYR A 55 -9.91 23.47 -36.82
N LEU A 56 -8.84 22.89 -36.25
CA LEU A 56 -8.95 21.82 -35.25
C LEU A 56 -9.53 22.34 -33.92
N LEU A 57 -9.09 23.52 -33.50
CA LEU A 57 -9.55 24.19 -32.28
C LEU A 57 -11.03 24.62 -32.37
N LYS A 58 -11.53 24.86 -33.59
CA LYS A 58 -12.92 25.26 -33.84
C LYS A 58 -13.89 24.08 -33.76
N LEU A 59 -13.42 22.88 -34.12
CA LEU A 59 -14.17 21.63 -33.98
C LEU A 59 -14.32 21.22 -32.51
N LEU A 60 -13.25 21.36 -31.70
CA LEU A 60 -13.27 21.00 -30.28
C LEU A 60 -14.20 21.90 -29.44
N LYS A 61 -14.31 23.19 -29.78
CA LYS A 61 -15.25 24.10 -29.09
C LYS A 61 -16.72 23.77 -29.33
N GLY A 62 -17.07 23.11 -30.43
CA GLY A 62 -18.46 22.68 -30.70
C GLY A 62 -18.86 21.45 -29.90
N PHE A 63 -17.93 20.52 -29.67
CA PHE A 63 -18.19 19.26 -28.96
C PHE A 63 -18.26 19.46 -27.43
N LEU A 64 -17.49 20.40 -26.88
CA LEU A 64 -17.46 20.70 -25.45
C LEU A 64 -18.55 21.68 -24.98
N SER A 65 -19.38 22.20 -25.89
CA SER A 65 -20.48 23.13 -25.57
C SER A 65 -21.83 22.45 -25.37
N ILE A 66 -21.87 21.12 -25.32
CA ILE A 66 -23.05 20.39 -24.84
C ILE A 66 -23.23 20.77 -23.38
N LYS A 67 -24.25 21.59 -23.10
CA LYS A 67 -24.65 21.99 -21.77
C LYS A 67 -24.88 20.74 -20.92
N GLN A 68 -24.03 20.59 -19.90
CA GLN A 68 -24.32 19.92 -18.63
C GLN A 68 -24.81 18.47 -18.76
N ILE A 69 -23.87 17.54 -18.93
CA ILE A 69 -23.95 16.33 -18.11
C ILE A 69 -23.64 16.83 -16.71
N GLY A 70 -24.68 17.08 -15.91
CA GLY A 70 -24.49 17.37 -14.50
C GLY A 70 -23.70 16.23 -13.90
N PHE A 71 -22.59 16.53 -13.23
CA PHE A 71 -21.99 15.58 -12.30
C PHE A 71 -23.03 15.37 -11.20
N VAL A 72 -23.85 14.34 -11.35
CA VAL A 72 -24.60 13.79 -10.24
C VAL A 72 -23.56 13.20 -9.30
N SER A 73 -23.19 13.94 -8.26
CA SER A 73 -22.63 13.32 -7.08
C SER A 73 -23.78 12.50 -6.49
N ALA A 74 -23.82 11.21 -6.82
CA ALA A 74 -24.56 10.26 -6.03
C ALA A 74 -23.83 10.18 -4.69
N GLN A 75 -24.15 11.10 -3.79
CA GLN A 75 -23.87 10.92 -2.38
C GLN A 75 -24.93 9.93 -1.90
N GLU A 76 -24.70 8.65 -2.19
CA GLU A 76 -25.42 7.59 -1.51
C GLU A 76 -25.00 7.70 -0.04
N ASP A 77 -25.96 8.04 0.82
CA ASP A 77 -25.90 7.70 2.24
C ASP A 77 -25.89 6.17 2.29
N LEU A 78 -24.72 5.58 2.07
CA LEU A 78 -24.50 4.16 2.23
C LEU A 78 -24.70 3.89 3.72
N ASN A 79 -25.85 3.32 4.05
CA ASN A 79 -26.01 2.66 5.34
C ASN A 79 -24.99 1.51 5.33
N LEU A 80 -23.87 1.73 6.01
CA LEU A 80 -22.82 0.75 6.20
C LEU A 80 -23.10 0.02 7.51
N ASN A 81 -23.04 -1.29 7.45
CA ASN A 81 -23.05 -2.14 8.61
C ASN A 81 -21.65 -2.72 8.80
N CYS A 82 -21.21 -2.85 10.05
CA CYS A 82 -19.97 -3.51 10.37
C CYS A 82 -20.17 -5.01 10.44
N CYS A 83 -19.38 -5.74 9.67
CA CYS A 83 -19.26 -7.17 9.78
C CYS A 83 -18.01 -7.55 10.57
N LEU A 84 -18.19 -8.25 11.70
CA LEU A 84 -17.06 -8.73 12.49
C LEU A 84 -16.25 -9.79 11.73
N GLU A 85 -16.93 -10.70 11.04
CA GLU A 85 -16.33 -11.73 10.19
C GLU A 85 -17.26 -12.01 9.01
N THR A 86 -16.77 -11.79 7.79
CA THR A 86 -17.53 -12.07 6.56
C THR A 86 -17.50 -13.56 6.24
N ASN A 87 -18.39 -14.02 5.36
CA ASN A 87 -18.41 -15.42 4.91
C ASN A 87 -17.11 -15.87 4.20
N ASN A 88 -16.29 -14.91 3.73
CA ASN A 88 -14.97 -15.14 3.15
C ASN A 88 -13.82 -15.10 4.19
N GLY A 89 -14.13 -14.94 5.48
CA GLY A 89 -13.15 -14.87 6.57
C GLY A 89 -12.45 -13.52 6.70
N ALA A 90 -12.96 -12.45 6.06
CA ALA A 90 -12.43 -11.11 6.26
C ALA A 90 -12.98 -10.53 7.56
N ILE A 91 -12.11 -9.93 8.38
CA ILE A 91 -12.45 -9.45 9.72
C ILE A 91 -12.71 -7.95 9.66
N CYS A 92 -13.72 -7.47 10.39
CA CYS A 92 -14.03 -6.05 10.58
C CYS A 92 -14.17 -5.29 9.25
N GLN A 93 -15.13 -5.72 8.41
CA GLN A 93 -15.41 -5.11 7.12
C GLN A 93 -16.69 -4.28 7.18
N ASP A 94 -16.61 -3.05 6.69
CA ASP A 94 -17.81 -2.24 6.42
C ASP A 94 -18.48 -2.78 5.15
N ILE A 95 -19.72 -3.24 5.29
CA ILE A 95 -20.53 -3.77 4.19
C ILE A 95 -21.78 -2.90 4.01
N ALA A 96 -22.24 -2.71 2.78
CA ALA A 96 -23.50 -2.01 2.57
C ALA A 96 -24.66 -2.86 3.14
N SER A 97 -25.66 -2.22 3.76
CA SER A 97 -26.75 -2.93 4.43
C SER A 97 -27.52 -3.90 3.53
N GLU A 98 -27.48 -3.69 2.21
CA GLU A 98 -28.08 -4.58 1.20
C GLU A 98 -27.37 -5.93 1.05
N PHE A 99 -26.10 -6.04 1.43
CA PHE A 99 -25.30 -7.28 1.38
C PHE A 99 -25.28 -8.04 2.71
N SER A 100 -26.28 -7.81 3.57
CA SER A 100 -26.41 -8.48 4.88
C SER A 100 -26.88 -9.94 4.80
N SER A 101 -26.97 -10.54 3.62
CA SER A 101 -27.44 -11.91 3.43
C SER A 101 -26.30 -12.94 3.49
N SER A 102 -26.52 -14.04 4.20
CA SER A 102 -25.60 -15.17 4.32
C SER A 102 -25.33 -15.93 3.00
N GLU A 103 -26.04 -15.60 1.93
CA GLU A 103 -25.84 -16.18 0.60
C GLU A 103 -24.73 -15.48 -0.21
N ASP A 104 -24.33 -14.26 0.18
CA ASP A 104 -23.24 -13.55 -0.47
C ASP A 104 -21.89 -14.01 0.12
N PRO A 105 -20.89 -14.39 -0.70
CA PRO A 105 -19.55 -14.71 -0.21
C PRO A 105 -18.92 -13.57 0.61
N ASN A 106 -19.22 -12.31 0.28
CA ASN A 106 -18.78 -11.14 1.02
C ASN A 106 -19.80 -10.66 2.07
N GLY A 107 -20.89 -11.41 2.23
CA GLY A 107 -21.93 -11.13 3.20
C GLY A 107 -21.50 -11.39 4.64
N CYS A 108 -22.42 -11.10 5.56
CA CYS A 108 -22.21 -11.22 6.99
C CYS A 108 -23.40 -11.92 7.64
N GLU A 109 -23.16 -12.92 8.49
CA GLU A 109 -24.24 -13.61 9.19
C GLU A 109 -24.89 -12.70 10.25
N ASN A 110 -24.13 -11.81 10.88
CA ASN A 110 -24.60 -10.92 11.95
C ASN A 110 -24.01 -9.50 11.85
N PRO A 111 -24.42 -8.69 10.86
CA PRO A 111 -23.92 -7.35 10.71
C PRO A 111 -24.44 -6.42 11.82
N LEU A 112 -23.55 -5.60 12.37
CA LEU A 112 -23.90 -4.54 13.33
C LEU A 112 -24.33 -3.28 12.56
N PRO A 113 -25.41 -2.59 12.96
CA PRO A 113 -25.91 -1.39 12.27
C PRO A 113 -25.09 -0.13 12.61
N THR A 114 -23.76 -0.26 12.61
CA THR A 114 -22.77 0.78 12.92
C THR A 114 -21.56 0.59 12.00
N GLY A 115 -20.76 1.63 11.79
CA GLY A 115 -19.48 1.48 11.09
C GLY A 115 -18.46 0.70 11.92
N CYS A 116 -17.53 -0.02 11.28
CA CYS A 116 -16.51 -0.79 11.99
C CYS A 116 -15.54 0.09 12.78
N SER A 117 -15.35 1.34 12.38
CA SER A 117 -14.57 2.32 13.14
C SER A 117 -15.18 2.67 14.50
N GLU A 118 -16.49 2.49 14.67
CA GLU A 118 -17.21 2.78 15.93
C GLU A 118 -17.38 1.54 16.80
N THR A 119 -17.08 0.35 16.26
CA THR A 119 -17.22 -0.93 16.95
C THR A 119 -15.98 -1.22 17.78
N ALA A 120 -16.15 -1.38 19.10
CA ALA A 120 -15.04 -1.58 20.04
C ALA A 120 -14.10 -2.76 19.71
N LEU A 121 -14.63 -3.84 19.10
CA LEU A 121 -13.85 -5.01 18.68
C LEU A 121 -13.04 -4.76 17.39
N CYS A 122 -13.45 -3.78 16.58
CA CYS A 122 -12.82 -3.46 15.31
C CYS A 122 -11.89 -2.25 15.36
N VAL A 123 -11.75 -1.63 16.53
CA VAL A 123 -10.74 -0.59 16.74
C VAL A 123 -9.37 -1.19 16.44
N THR A 124 -8.64 -0.53 15.54
CA THR A 124 -7.31 -0.96 15.12
C THR A 124 -6.25 -0.45 16.09
N GLY A 125 -5.25 -1.28 16.33
CA GLY A 125 -4.12 -0.97 17.20
C GLY A 125 -2.96 -1.91 16.91
N THR A 126 -2.10 -2.12 17.90
CA THR A 126 -1.01 -3.08 17.81
C THR A 126 -1.35 -4.32 18.62
N CYS A 127 -1.24 -5.49 17.98
CA CYS A 127 -1.35 -6.76 18.68
C CYS A 127 0.04 -7.28 19.05
N VAL A 128 0.27 -7.56 20.32
CA VAL A 128 1.54 -8.08 20.86
C VAL A 128 1.37 -9.55 21.24
N PHE A 129 2.20 -10.41 20.66
CA PHE A 129 2.24 -11.84 20.97
C PHE A 129 3.49 -12.21 21.74
N ASP A 130 3.32 -13.11 22.71
CA ASP A 130 4.39 -13.66 23.55
C ASP A 130 5.37 -12.59 24.06
N GLU A 131 4.87 -11.49 24.64
CA GLU A 131 5.67 -10.38 25.20
C GLU A 131 6.69 -9.78 24.19
N GLY A 132 6.24 -9.49 22.97
CA GLY A 132 7.07 -8.83 21.94
C GLY A 132 7.86 -9.78 21.05
N LEU A 133 7.56 -11.07 21.08
CA LEU A 133 8.12 -12.01 20.10
C LEU A 133 7.68 -11.64 18.68
N SER A 134 6.40 -11.32 18.55
CA SER A 134 5.79 -10.87 17.30
C SER A 134 4.81 -9.76 17.61
N CYS A 135 4.84 -8.70 16.80
CA CYS A 135 3.89 -7.60 16.89
C CYS A 135 3.28 -7.32 15.52
N SER A 136 1.96 -7.19 15.49
CA SER A 136 1.20 -6.89 14.29
C SER A 136 0.55 -5.52 14.38
N ALA A 137 0.92 -4.62 13.47
CA ALA A 137 0.30 -3.29 13.36
C ALA A 137 -1.13 -3.40 12.78
N ASN A 138 -1.95 -2.39 13.04
CA ASN A 138 -3.31 -2.24 12.49
C ASN A 138 -4.21 -3.47 12.72
N SER A 139 -4.00 -4.19 13.81
CA SER A 139 -4.77 -5.38 14.14
C SER A 139 -6.08 -4.97 14.83
N PRO A 140 -7.24 -5.51 14.39
CA PRO A 140 -8.49 -5.35 15.12
C PRO A 140 -8.37 -5.93 16.53
N LYS A 141 -8.94 -5.24 17.52
CA LYS A 141 -8.91 -5.66 18.91
C LYS A 141 -9.44 -7.08 19.15
N GLY A 142 -10.62 -7.38 18.60
CA GLY A 142 -11.29 -8.67 18.80
C GLY A 142 -10.46 -9.84 18.28
N GLU A 143 -9.85 -9.69 17.10
CA GLU A 143 -9.01 -10.72 16.51
C GLU A 143 -7.70 -10.92 17.28
N CYS A 144 -7.11 -9.83 17.77
CA CYS A 144 -5.91 -9.92 18.60
C CYS A 144 -6.15 -10.72 19.89
N GLU A 145 -7.20 -10.36 20.62
CA GLU A 145 -7.56 -11.00 21.89
C GLU A 145 -8.01 -12.45 21.68
N ASN A 146 -8.69 -12.76 20.57
CA ASN A 146 -9.12 -14.11 20.21
C ASN A 146 -7.93 -15.05 19.90
N ASN A 147 -6.82 -14.50 19.39
CA ASN A 147 -5.58 -15.23 19.15
C ASN A 147 -4.62 -15.24 20.35
N ASN A 148 -5.11 -14.95 21.56
CA ASN A 148 -4.33 -14.85 22.79
C ASN A 148 -3.22 -13.76 22.76
N GLY A 149 -3.36 -12.76 21.89
CA GLY A 149 -2.50 -11.59 21.87
C GLY A 149 -2.96 -10.54 22.89
N VAL A 150 -2.04 -9.62 23.24
CA VAL A 150 -2.35 -8.43 24.04
C VAL A 150 -2.52 -7.26 23.08
N TRP A 151 -3.73 -6.70 23.02
CA TRP A 151 -4.02 -5.55 22.18
C TRP A 151 -3.67 -4.24 22.88
N GLU A 152 -2.95 -3.38 22.19
CA GLU A 152 -2.56 -2.05 22.63
C GLU A 152 -3.07 -1.00 21.63
N SER A 153 -3.65 0.08 22.15
CA SER A 153 -4.13 1.20 21.31
C SER A 153 -3.01 2.02 20.66
N LYS A 154 -1.77 1.81 21.10
CA LYS A 154 -0.58 2.53 20.65
C LYS A 154 -0.06 1.96 19.34
N SER A 155 0.71 2.77 18.61
CA SER A 155 1.43 2.30 17.43
C SER A 155 2.57 1.36 17.81
N VAL A 156 3.00 0.50 16.87
CA VAL A 156 4.12 -0.44 17.05
C VAL A 156 5.39 0.27 17.54
N ALA A 157 5.64 1.49 17.06
CA ALA A 157 6.84 2.27 17.43
C ALA A 157 6.82 2.76 18.90
N GLU A 158 5.63 2.90 19.49
CA GLU A 158 5.44 3.38 20.86
C GLU A 158 5.46 2.24 21.90
N ILE A 159 5.48 0.99 21.47
CA ILE A 159 5.50 -0.20 22.33
C ILE A 159 6.94 -0.73 22.39
N PRO A 160 7.63 -0.62 23.54
CA PRO A 160 9.05 -0.97 23.66
C PRO A 160 9.37 -2.40 23.23
N GLU A 161 8.50 -3.35 23.59
CA GLU A 161 8.67 -4.78 23.28
C GLU A 161 8.58 -5.09 21.77
N CYS A 162 7.95 -4.19 21.01
CA CYS A 162 7.77 -4.33 19.56
C CYS A 162 8.82 -3.57 18.74
N GLN A 163 9.69 -2.80 19.40
CA GLN A 163 10.72 -2.05 18.69
C GLN A 163 11.73 -3.02 18.07
N LYS A 164 11.93 -2.87 16.76
CA LYS A 164 12.93 -3.64 16.03
C LYS A 164 14.32 -3.05 16.26
N GLY A 165 15.31 -3.92 16.21
CA GLY A 165 16.72 -3.61 16.32
C GLY A 165 17.58 -4.61 15.56
N ALA A 166 18.84 -4.26 15.36
CA ALA A 166 19.82 -5.15 14.75
C ALA A 166 20.26 -6.16 15.80
N CYS A 167 19.91 -7.42 15.56
CA CYS A 167 20.35 -8.56 16.34
C CYS A 167 21.58 -9.16 15.67
N VAL A 168 22.75 -9.06 16.32
CA VAL A 168 24.01 -9.64 15.85
C VAL A 168 24.33 -10.88 16.69
N ILE A 169 24.39 -12.04 16.05
CA ILE A 169 24.72 -13.32 16.69
C ILE A 169 25.86 -13.97 15.91
N GLY A 170 27.08 -13.86 16.45
CA GLY A 170 28.30 -14.40 15.85
C GLY A 170 28.63 -13.81 14.48
N ARG A 171 28.12 -14.44 13.41
CA ARG A 171 28.30 -13.97 12.02
C ARG A 171 27.00 -13.56 11.34
N ASN A 172 25.87 -13.77 11.97
CA ASN A 172 24.55 -13.46 11.43
C ASN A 172 24.07 -12.15 12.01
N ILE A 173 23.42 -11.34 11.18
CA ILE A 173 22.73 -10.12 11.59
C ILE A 173 21.33 -10.14 10.99
N GLN A 174 20.34 -9.73 11.77
CA GLN A 174 18.95 -9.66 11.34
C GLN A 174 18.21 -8.54 12.08
N LEU A 175 17.24 -7.92 11.41
CA LEU A 175 16.37 -6.93 12.01
C LEU A 175 15.19 -7.63 12.70
N THR A 176 15.16 -7.62 14.02
CA THR A 176 14.14 -8.34 14.80
C THR A 176 13.87 -7.67 16.15
N THR A 177 12.95 -8.18 16.94
CA THR A 177 12.71 -7.70 18.32
C THR A 177 13.77 -8.26 19.26
N GLU A 178 13.98 -7.61 20.40
CA GLU A 178 14.95 -8.06 21.41
C GLU A 178 14.65 -9.48 21.90
N LYS A 179 13.37 -9.79 22.12
CA LYS A 179 12.95 -11.12 22.59
C LYS A 179 13.25 -12.22 21.57
N GLN A 180 12.97 -11.97 20.29
CA GLN A 180 13.33 -12.91 19.22
C GLN A 180 14.85 -13.07 19.09
N CYS A 181 15.60 -11.98 19.25
CA CYS A 181 17.07 -12.03 19.25
C CYS A 181 17.61 -12.92 20.38
N LYS A 182 17.06 -12.77 21.59
CA LYS A 182 17.42 -13.57 22.75
C LYS A 182 17.17 -15.06 22.54
N LEU A 183 16.02 -15.43 21.98
CA LEU A 183 15.73 -16.85 21.68
C LEU A 183 16.72 -17.45 20.66
N LEU A 184 17.13 -16.66 19.67
CA LEU A 184 18.12 -17.11 18.68
C LEU A 184 19.52 -17.24 19.28
N SER A 185 19.88 -16.35 20.20
CA SER A 185 21.12 -16.45 20.99
C SER A 185 21.12 -17.71 21.85
N GLU A 186 20.05 -17.96 22.60
CA GLU A 186 19.89 -19.13 23.47
C GLU A 186 19.93 -20.44 22.68
N SER A 187 19.23 -20.52 21.54
CA SER A 187 19.22 -21.71 20.68
C SER A 187 20.55 -21.98 19.98
N SER A 188 21.37 -20.96 19.72
CA SER A 188 22.70 -21.11 19.10
C SER A 188 23.84 -21.27 20.12
N GLY A 189 23.61 -20.90 21.38
CA GLY A 189 24.65 -20.86 22.41
C GLY A 189 25.70 -19.78 22.17
N ILE A 190 25.40 -18.77 21.35
CA ILE A 190 26.28 -17.66 20.98
C ILE A 190 25.73 -16.38 21.60
N GLU A 191 26.60 -15.58 22.22
CA GLU A 191 26.23 -14.28 22.78
C GLU A 191 25.67 -13.33 21.70
N MET A 192 24.60 -12.62 22.04
CA MET A 192 23.99 -11.61 21.17
C MET A 192 24.50 -10.19 21.46
N ASP A 193 24.55 -9.38 20.41
CA ASP A 193 24.63 -7.92 20.48
C ASP A 193 23.35 -7.34 19.84
N PHE A 194 22.44 -6.81 20.66
CA PHE A 194 21.20 -6.21 20.20
C PHE A 194 21.28 -4.69 20.23
N ARG A 195 21.06 -4.06 19.08
CA ARG A 195 21.08 -2.60 18.91
C ARG A 195 19.67 -2.13 18.60
N ALA A 196 19.00 -1.57 19.60
CA ALA A 196 17.61 -1.14 19.51
C ALA A 196 17.42 0.12 18.64
N GLY A 197 16.18 0.36 18.22
CA GLY A 197 15.76 1.63 17.61
C GLY A 197 16.25 1.83 16.18
N LEU A 198 16.46 0.74 15.44
CA LEU A 198 16.93 0.80 14.06
C LEU A 198 15.77 0.61 13.10
N SER A 199 15.66 1.55 12.16
CA SER A 199 14.79 1.40 11.00
C SER A 199 15.38 0.43 9.98
N GLU A 200 14.55 -0.06 9.05
CA GLU A 200 15.01 -0.89 7.93
C GLU A 200 16.06 -0.18 7.06
N PHE A 201 16.03 1.15 7.00
CA PHE A 201 17.01 1.97 6.29
C PHE A 201 18.37 2.01 7.01
N GLU A 202 18.38 2.19 8.33
CA GLU A 202 19.63 2.22 9.11
C GLU A 202 20.27 0.83 9.23
N PHE A 203 19.45 -0.22 9.09
CA PHE A 203 19.92 -1.60 9.12
C PHE A 203 20.90 -1.92 7.98
N SER A 204 20.73 -1.34 6.79
CA SER A 204 21.64 -1.59 5.66
C SER A 204 23.06 -1.10 5.95
N ASP A 205 23.20 0.06 6.57
CA ASP A 205 24.50 0.66 6.87
C ASP A 205 25.26 -0.18 7.90
N ILE A 206 24.54 -0.71 8.89
CA ILE A 206 25.11 -1.61 9.90
C ILE A 206 25.49 -2.94 9.26
N PHE A 207 24.62 -3.49 8.41
CA PHE A 207 24.91 -4.71 7.66
C PHE A 207 26.18 -4.55 6.83
N GLU A 208 26.32 -3.43 6.11
CA GLU A 208 27.49 -3.12 5.30
C GLU A 208 28.75 -2.95 6.17
N SER A 209 28.64 -2.30 7.33
CA SER A 209 29.77 -2.13 8.26
C SER A 209 30.27 -3.46 8.87
N LEU A 210 29.39 -4.46 8.95
CA LEU A 210 29.69 -5.82 9.38
C LEU A 210 30.15 -6.73 8.24
N SER A 211 30.17 -6.22 7.00
CA SER A 211 30.74 -6.90 5.84
C SER A 211 32.14 -7.41 6.18
N LYS A 212 32.35 -8.71 5.97
CA LYS A 212 33.63 -9.37 6.28
C LYS A 212 34.49 -9.44 5.04
N GLY A 213 35.77 -9.16 5.22
CA GLY A 213 36.74 -9.13 4.14
C GLY A 213 38.15 -9.49 4.60
N ALA A 214 39.01 -9.67 3.61
CA ALA A 214 40.44 -9.74 3.78
C ALA A 214 40.97 -8.32 4.04
N CYS A 215 41.37 -8.02 5.27
CA CYS A 215 42.04 -6.78 5.61
C CYS A 215 43.54 -6.88 5.35
N LEU A 216 44.07 -5.96 4.54
CA LEU A 216 45.49 -5.88 4.22
C LEU A 216 46.21 -5.05 5.30
N LEU A 217 47.10 -5.70 6.05
CA LEU A 217 47.98 -5.08 7.01
C LEU A 217 49.31 -4.73 6.33
N ASP A 218 50.06 -3.80 6.93
CA ASP A 218 51.43 -3.52 6.51
C ASP A 218 52.27 -4.81 6.51
N GLU A 219 53.25 -4.88 5.62
CA GLU A 219 54.10 -6.07 5.36
C GLU A 219 53.42 -7.20 4.56
N GLY A 220 52.24 -6.96 3.97
CA GLY A 220 51.57 -7.92 3.08
C GLY A 220 50.84 -9.04 3.81
N ASN A 221 50.65 -8.89 5.13
CA ASN A 221 49.84 -9.79 5.92
C ASN A 221 48.36 -9.50 5.69
N CYS A 222 47.54 -10.56 5.66
CA CYS A 222 46.10 -10.44 5.50
C CYS A 222 45.37 -11.03 6.71
N ARG A 223 44.43 -10.27 7.28
CA ARG A 223 43.57 -10.72 8.37
C ARG A 223 42.11 -10.69 7.92
N PHE A 224 41.40 -11.81 8.04
CA PHE A 224 39.96 -11.82 7.77
C PHE A 224 39.21 -11.21 8.95
N THR A 225 38.61 -10.03 8.77
CA THR A 225 37.94 -9.26 9.84
C THR A 225 36.77 -8.45 9.25
N THR A 226 36.00 -7.74 10.08
CA THR A 226 34.92 -6.85 9.60
C THR A 226 35.49 -5.53 9.04
N LEU A 227 34.73 -4.82 8.20
CA LEU A 227 35.15 -3.53 7.65
C LEU A 227 35.57 -2.52 8.73
N ASN A 228 34.83 -2.46 9.85
CA ASN A 228 35.14 -1.56 10.96
C ASN A 228 36.40 -1.93 11.76
N GLU A 229 36.83 -3.19 11.70
CA GLU A 229 38.00 -3.69 12.45
C GLU A 229 39.29 -3.71 11.63
N CYS A 230 39.22 -3.42 10.33
CA CYS A 230 40.33 -3.61 9.38
C CYS A 230 41.55 -2.69 9.62
#